data_AF-A0A7X3MV74-F1
#
_entry.id   AF-A0A7X3MV74-F1
#
_cell.length_a   1.000
_cell.length_b   1.000
_cell.length_c   1.000
_cell.angle_alpha   90.00
_cell.angle_beta   90.00
_cell.angle_gamma   90.00
#
_symmetry.space_group_name_H-M   'P 1'
#
loop_
_entity.id
_entity.type
_entity.pdbx_description
1 polymer ?
#
loop_
_entity_poly.entity_id
_entity_poly.type
_entity_poly.pdbx_seq_one_letter_code
_entity_poly.pdbx_strand_id
1 'polypeptide(L)' 'MMLGLSVLRWSPDQFWRATPGELFAAWEGLSGGRRVEPAVSRDLRRMMDAFPDVDGE' A
#
# COMPACT_ATOMS: atom_id res chain seq x y z
N MET A 1 -5.69 4.67 -9.72
CA MET A 1 -5.35 4.51 -8.28
C MET A 1 -6.18 3.37 -7.71
N MET A 2 -5.65 2.13 -7.77
CA MET A 2 -6.36 0.93 -7.30
C MET A 2 -5.54 0.30 -6.18
N LEU A 3 -5.34 1.07 -5.11
CA LEU A 3 -4.53 0.72 -3.95
C LEU A 3 -5.47 0.17 -2.88
N GLY A 4 -5.46 -1.14 -2.65
CA GLY A 4 -6.14 -1.79 -1.53
C GLY A 4 -6.88 -3.09 -1.86
N LEU A 5 -7.66 -3.13 -2.95
CA LEU A 5 -8.58 -4.24 -3.22
C LEU A 5 -7.96 -5.37 -4.07
N SER A 6 -7.26 -5.02 -5.15
CA SER A 6 -6.75 -5.99 -6.14
C SER A 6 -5.54 -6.79 -5.65
N VAL A 7 -4.84 -6.23 -4.66
CA VAL A 7 -3.63 -6.78 -4.06
C VAL A 7 -3.98 -8.01 -3.22
N LEU A 8 -5.05 -7.92 -2.43
CA LEU A 8 -5.59 -9.05 -1.64
C LEU A 8 -6.47 -10.01 -2.45
N ARG A 9 -6.78 -9.68 -3.72
CA ARG A 9 -7.75 -10.39 -4.59
C ARG A 9 -9.14 -10.54 -3.96
N TRP A 10 -9.46 -9.72 -2.97
CA TRP A 10 -10.75 -9.71 -2.29
C TRP A 10 -11.77 -8.87 -3.06
N SER A 11 -13.05 -9.25 -2.94
CA SER A 11 -14.13 -8.36 -3.36
C SER A 11 -14.17 -7.13 -2.44
N PRO A 12 -14.70 -5.99 -2.90
CA PRO A 12 -14.86 -4.81 -2.06
C PRO A 12 -15.62 -5.07 -0.76
N ASP A 13 -16.68 -5.89 -0.82
CA ASP A 13 -17.47 -6.26 0.35
C ASP A 13 -16.64 -7.05 1.39
N GLN A 14 -15.86 -8.02 0.91
CA GLN A 14 -15.01 -8.83 1.77
C GLN A 14 -13.92 -8.01 2.46
N PHE A 15 -13.36 -7.02 1.77
CA PHE A 15 -12.39 -6.09 2.36
C PHE A 15 -13.01 -5.22 3.46
N TRP A 16 -14.18 -4.64 3.22
CA TRP A 16 -14.82 -3.76 4.20
C TRP A 16 -15.39 -4.50 5.42
N ARG A 17 -15.66 -5.80 5.28
CA ARG A 17 -16.09 -6.65 6.41
C ARG A 17 -14.94 -7.23 7.22
N ALA A 18 -13.72 -7.21 6.69
CA ALA A 18 -12.57 -7.78 7.37
C ALA A 18 -12.18 -6.96 8.61
N THR A 19 -11.81 -7.65 9.67
CA THR A 19 -11.26 -7.04 10.87
C THR A 19 -9.81 -6.57 10.64
N PRO A 20 -9.30 -5.61 11.43
CA PRO A 20 -7.91 -5.19 11.32
C PRO A 20 -6.91 -6.35 11.43
N GLY A 21 -7.18 -7.34 12.29
CA GLY A 21 -6.32 -8.52 12.43
C GLY A 21 -6.29 -9.40 11.18
N GLU A 22 -7.44 -9.59 10.52
CA GLU A 22 -7.53 -10.34 9.27
C GLU A 22 -6.82 -9.62 8.11
N LEU A 23 -6.89 -8.28 8.08
CA LEU A 23 -6.16 -7.47 7.12
C LEU A 23 -4.65 -7.62 7.28
N PHE A 24 -4.14 -7.59 8.52
CA PHE A 24 -2.72 -7.81 8.80
C PHE A 24 -2.26 -9.22 8.43
N ALA A 25 -3.05 -10.25 8.77
CA ALA A 25 -2.74 -11.63 8.43
C ALA A 25 -2.71 -11.86 6.90
N ALA A 26 -3.68 -11.28 6.18
CA ALA A 26 -3.73 -11.36 4.72
C ALA A 26 -2.56 -10.61 4.06
N TRP A 27 -2.18 -9.46 4.62
CA TRP A 27 -1.02 -8.68 4.17
C TRP A 27 0.31 -9.42 4.39
N GLU A 28 0.51 -10.04 5.56
CA GLU A 28 1.67 -10.87 5.87
C GLU A 28 1.81 -12.06 4.91
N GLY A 29 0.69 -12.76 4.66
CA GLY A 29 0.64 -13.87 3.72
C GLY A 29 0.98 -13.47 2.27
N LEU A 30 0.54 -12.28 1.84
CA LEU A 30 0.82 -11.76 0.50
C LEU A 30 2.25 -11.22 0.36
N SER A 31 2.77 -10.56 1.39
CA SER A 31 4.12 -9.98 1.40
C SER A 31 5.20 -11.05 1.58
N GLY A 32 4.81 -12.31 1.86
CA GLY A 32 5.74 -13.43 2.05
C GLY A 32 6.64 -13.24 3.27
N GLY A 33 6.16 -12.56 4.31
CA GLY A 33 6.96 -12.19 5.47
C GLY A 33 8.06 -11.15 5.18
N ARG A 34 8.02 -10.47 4.02
CA ARG A 34 8.89 -9.33 3.76
C ARG A 34 8.51 -8.20 4.72
N ARG A 35 9.36 -7.96 5.72
CA ARG A 35 9.25 -6.77 6.57
C ARG A 35 9.30 -5.54 5.68
N VAL A 36 8.25 -4.73 5.77
CA VAL A 36 8.26 -3.40 5.18
C VAL A 36 9.17 -2.57 6.08
N GLU A 37 10.38 -2.32 5.61
CA GLU A 37 11.28 -1.39 6.28
C GLU A 37 10.64 0.00 6.31
N PRO A 38 10.78 0.76 7.41
CA PRO A 38 10.29 2.12 7.48
C PRO A 38 10.83 2.93 6.29
N ALA A 39 9.95 3.71 5.65
CA ALA A 39 10.38 4.63 4.60
C ALA A 39 11.40 5.62 5.17
N VAL A 40 12.50 5.82 4.45
CA VAL A 40 13.55 6.76 4.86
C VAL A 40 13.49 8.03 4.01
N SER A 41 14.21 9.08 4.40
CA SER A 41 14.23 10.37 3.68
C SER A 41 14.59 10.24 2.21
N ARG A 42 15.36 9.20 1.83
CA ARG A 42 15.68 8.89 0.43
C ARG A 42 14.45 8.47 -0.37
N ASP A 43 13.56 7.67 0.22
CA ASP A 43 12.33 7.23 -0.45
C ASP A 43 11.39 8.40 -0.68
N LEU A 44 11.29 9.31 0.31
CA LEU A 44 10.54 10.54 0.18
C LEU A 44 11.07 11.41 -0.96
N ARG A 45 12.39 11.62 -1.05
CA ARG A 45 12.99 12.37 -2.16
C ARG A 45 12.70 11.74 -3.51
N ARG A 46 12.76 10.41 -3.59
CA ARG A 46 12.42 9.66 -4.80
C ARG A 46 10.96 9.89 -5.23
N MET A 47 10.04 9.99 -4.27
CA MET A 47 8.64 10.29 -4.55
C MET A 47 8.46 11.72 -5.06
N MET A 48 9.11 12.70 -4.42
CA MET A 48 9.05 14.10 -4.85
C MET A 48 9.61 14.29 -6.27
N ASP A 49 10.70 13.61 -6.61
CA ASP A 49 11.28 13.65 -7.96
C ASP A 49 10.36 12.99 -9.01
N ALA A 50 9.65 11.92 -8.63
CA ALA A 50 8.75 11.19 -9.52
C ALA A 50 7.40 11.90 -9.74
N PHE A 51 6.94 12.64 -8.73
CA PHE A 51 5.68 13.36 -8.72
C PHE A 51 5.93 14.81 -8.27
N PRO A 52 6.57 15.63 -9.11
CA PRO A 52 6.81 17.02 -8.77
C PRO A 52 5.48 17.79 -8.74
N ASP A 53 5.30 18.64 -7.72
CA ASP A 53 4.18 19.58 -7.59
C ASP A 53 4.32 20.77 -8.57
N VAL A 54 4.62 20.47 -9.84
CA VAL A 54 4.51 21.48 -10.90
C VAL A 54 3.03 21.57 -11.25
N ASP A 55 2.35 22.57 -10.69
CA ASP A 55 1.11 23.07 -11.28
C ASP A 55 1.43 23.35 -12.76
N GLY A 56 0.78 22.61 -13.64
CA GLY A 56 0.95 22.80 -15.08
C GLY A 56 0.46 24.18 -15.47
N GLU A 57 1.39 25.09 -15.74
CA GLU A 57 1.18 26.27 -16.58
C GLU A 57 0.91 25.85 -18.04
#